data_AF-A0A1X7VSV3-F1
#
_entry.id   AF-A0A1X7VSV3-F1
#
_cell.length_a   1.000
_cell.length_b   1.000
_cell.length_c   1.000
_cell.angle_alpha   90.00
_cell.angle_beta   90.00
_cell.angle_gamma   90.00
#
_symmetry.space_group_name_H-M   'P 1'
#
loop_
_entity.id
_entity.type
_entity.pdbx_description
1 polymer ?
#
loop_
_entity_poly.entity_id
_entity_poly.type
_entity_poly.pdbx_seq_one_letter_code
_entity_poly.pdbx_strand_id
1 'polypeptide(L)'
;GPIVSFKSFKLLTENHFEIIQIKIDAYIVQDHVGRIPSQVASGFAVEADLLLVLFCKKFEELYGSTFCTINSHLHCRLKECVQDFGPAYTFWLFSFERLNGIL
;
A
#
# COMPACT_ATOMS: atom_id res chain seq x y z
N GLY A 1 13.47 -11.86 -9.58
CA GLY A 1 12.66 -12.16 -10.78
C GLY A 1 12.43 -10.88 -11.56
N PRO A 2 12.20 -10.92 -12.88
CA PRO A 2 11.98 -9.68 -13.62
C PRO A 2 10.71 -9.02 -13.09
N ILE A 3 10.83 -7.74 -12.74
CA ILE A 3 9.69 -6.91 -12.32
C ILE A 3 8.81 -6.76 -13.56
N VAL A 4 7.70 -7.48 -13.60
CA VAL A 4 6.72 -7.35 -14.68
C VAL A 4 6.06 -5.99 -14.47
N SER A 5 6.42 -5.01 -15.30
CA SER A 5 5.87 -3.66 -15.16
C SER A 5 4.36 -3.69 -15.43
N PHE A 6 3.58 -2.86 -14.73
CA PHE A 6 2.14 -2.73 -14.94
C PHE A 6 1.75 -2.44 -16.40
N LYS A 7 2.69 -1.93 -17.22
CA LYS A 7 2.52 -1.73 -18.66
C LYS A 7 2.24 -3.04 -19.42
N SER A 8 2.78 -4.16 -18.93
CA SER A 8 2.65 -5.48 -19.58
C SER A 8 1.23 -6.04 -19.54
N PHE A 9 0.40 -5.56 -18.61
CA PHE A 9 -0.99 -6.00 -18.46
C PHE A 9 -2.01 -5.08 -19.13
N LYS A 10 -1.58 -3.97 -19.76
CA LYS A 10 -2.43 -2.93 -20.38
C LYS A 10 -3.53 -2.35 -19.45
N LEU A 11 -3.43 -2.55 -18.14
CA LEU A 11 -4.39 -2.07 -17.15
C LEU A 11 -4.34 -0.54 -16.98
N LEU A 12 -3.15 0.05 -17.18
CA LEU A 12 -2.92 1.49 -17.08
C LEU A 12 -2.09 1.98 -18.28
N THR A 13 -2.47 3.13 -18.85
CA THR A 13 -1.78 3.80 -19.96
C THR A 13 -1.01 5.00 -19.42
N GLU A 14 -0.11 5.58 -20.21
CA GLU A 14 0.65 6.78 -19.83
C GLU A 14 -0.26 7.93 -19.37
N ASN A 15 -1.41 8.13 -20.04
CA ASN A 15 -2.41 9.12 -19.62
C ASN A 15 -3.00 8.82 -18.23
N HIS A 16 -3.16 7.55 -17.84
CA HIS A 16 -3.63 7.22 -16.51
C HIS A 16 -2.59 7.60 -15.45
N PHE A 17 -1.30 7.43 -15.74
CA PHE A 17 -0.23 7.84 -14.82
C PHE A 17 -0.17 9.36 -14.67
N GLU A 18 -0.32 10.11 -15.75
CA GLU A 18 -0.35 11.58 -15.71
C GLU A 18 -1.53 12.11 -14.88
N ILE A 19 -2.72 11.53 -15.06
CA ILE A 19 -3.91 11.88 -14.27
C ILE A 19 -3.75 11.51 -12.79
N ILE A 20 -3.17 10.35 -12.49
CA ILE A 20 -2.88 9.93 -11.12
C ILE A 20 -1.88 10.90 -10.48
N GLN A 21 -0.83 11.28 -11.19
CA GLN A 21 0.18 12.20 -10.70
C GLN A 21 -0.41 13.56 -10.38
N ILE A 22 -1.21 14.14 -11.30
CA ILE A 22 -1.92 15.41 -11.06
C ILE A 22 -2.81 15.34 -9.81
N LYS A 23 -3.51 14.21 -9.60
CA LYS A 23 -4.38 14.02 -8.44
C LYS A 23 -3.59 13.87 -7.13
N ILE A 24 -2.44 13.21 -7.17
CA ILE A 24 -1.53 13.11 -6.02
C ILE A 24 -0.94 14.47 -5.69
N ASP A 25 -0.46 15.21 -6.68
CA ASP A 25 0.16 16.53 -6.49
C ASP A 25 -0.85 17.57 -5.99
N ALA A 26 -2.12 17.45 -6.40
CA ALA A 26 -3.22 18.29 -5.92
C ALA A 26 -3.79 17.85 -4.56
N TYR A 27 -3.34 16.71 -4.02
CA TYR A 27 -3.84 16.19 -2.75
C TYR A 27 -3.22 16.95 -1.57
N ILE A 28 -3.97 17.89 -1.01
CA ILE A 28 -3.62 18.51 0.27
C ILE A 28 -3.94 17.52 1.39
N VAL A 29 -2.88 16.98 2.00
CA VAL A 29 -2.99 16.12 3.18
C VAL A 29 -3.65 16.94 4.30
N GLN A 30 -4.82 16.50 4.75
CA GLN A 30 -5.48 17.11 5.89
C GLN A 30 -4.57 16.97 7.12
N ASP A 31 -4.28 18.10 7.75
CA ASP A 31 -3.40 18.31 8.92
C ASP A 31 -3.83 17.52 10.17
N HIS A 32 -5.04 16.96 10.15
CA HIS A 32 -5.61 16.08 11.17
C HIS A 32 -5.46 14.58 10.85
N VAL A 33 -4.85 14.21 9.70
CA VAL A 33 -4.57 12.82 9.30
C VAL A 33 -3.27 12.28 9.90
N GLY A 34 -2.44 13.14 10.51
CA GLY A 34 -1.22 12.75 11.23
C GLY A 34 -1.48 12.00 12.55
N ARG A 35 -2.70 12.10 13.09
CA ARG A 35 -3.19 11.26 14.18
C ARG A 35 -4.64 10.91 13.90
N ILE A 36 -4.87 9.73 13.32
CA ILE A 36 -6.19 9.12 13.48
C ILE A 36 -6.35 8.92 14.99
N PRO A 37 -7.40 9.48 15.64
CA PRO A 37 -7.67 9.17 17.03
C PRO A 37 -7.71 7.66 17.18
N SER A 38 -6.94 7.10 18.11
CA SER A 38 -6.75 5.65 18.30
C SER A 38 -8.07 4.85 18.35
N GLN A 39 -9.16 5.52 18.71
CA GLN A 39 -10.52 4.98 18.79
C GLN A 39 -11.26 4.89 17.44
N VAL A 40 -10.95 5.73 16.45
CA VAL A 40 -11.51 5.67 15.08
C VAL A 40 -10.65 4.76 14.19
N ALA A 41 -9.34 4.72 14.45
CA ALA A 41 -8.40 3.83 13.78
C ALA A 41 -8.73 2.35 14.04
N SER A 42 -9.15 1.99 15.26
CA SER A 42 -9.31 0.59 15.65
C SER A 42 -10.44 -0.13 14.88
N GLY A 43 -11.59 0.53 14.68
CA GLY A 43 -12.71 -0.06 13.94
C GLY A 43 -12.40 -0.25 12.44
N PHE A 44 -11.87 0.79 11.80
CA PHE A 44 -11.52 0.76 10.38
C PHE A 44 -10.32 -0.16 10.09
N ALA A 45 -9.36 -0.24 11.02
CA ALA A 45 -8.21 -1.13 10.88
C ALA A 45 -8.57 -2.61 11.01
N VAL A 46 -9.60 -2.98 11.78
CA VAL A 46 -10.02 -4.39 11.90
C VAL A 46 -10.67 -4.90 10.61
N GLU A 47 -11.54 -4.11 9.98
CA GLU A 47 -12.16 -4.52 8.73
C GLU A 47 -11.13 -4.61 7.59
N ALA A 48 -10.24 -3.63 7.49
CA ALA A 48 -9.14 -3.66 6.52
C ALA A 48 -8.21 -4.87 6.74
N ASP A 49 -7.86 -5.19 7.99
CA ASP A 49 -7.05 -6.36 8.35
C ASP A 49 -7.72 -7.66 7.91
N LEU A 50 -9.03 -7.83 8.17
CA LEU A 50 -9.78 -9.00 7.74
C LEU A 50 -9.79 -9.17 6.21
N LEU A 51 -10.00 -8.07 5.47
CA LEU A 51 -10.00 -8.09 4.01
C LEU A 51 -8.62 -8.44 3.44
N LEU A 52 -7.54 -7.92 4.03
CA LEU A 52 -6.16 -8.23 3.64
C LEU A 52 -5.80 -9.69 3.91
N VAL A 53 -6.20 -10.23 5.07
CA VAL A 53 -6.00 -11.64 5.40
C VAL A 53 -6.81 -12.53 4.45
N LEU A 54 -8.06 -12.16 4.15
CA LEU A 54 -8.88 -12.90 3.20
C LEU A 54 -8.27 -12.89 1.80
N PHE A 55 -7.76 -11.74 1.34
CA PHE A 55 -7.04 -11.63 0.08
C PHE A 55 -5.84 -12.57 0.05
N CYS A 56 -5.00 -12.59 1.09
CA CYS A 56 -3.83 -13.46 1.14
C CYS A 56 -4.20 -14.95 1.08
N LYS A 57 -5.25 -15.36 1.80
CA LYS A 57 -5.78 -16.74 1.75
C LYS A 57 -6.28 -17.10 0.35
N LYS A 58 -7.07 -16.21 -0.27
CA LYS A 58 -7.58 -16.44 -1.64
C LYS A 58 -6.48 -16.46 -2.69
N PHE A 59 -5.46 -15.62 -2.52
CA PHE A 59 -4.29 -15.63 -3.38
C PHE A 59 -3.52 -16.95 -3.27
N GLU A 60 -3.28 -17.42 -2.04
CA GLU A 60 -2.63 -18.72 -1.81
C GLU A 60 -3.46 -19.89 -2.37
N GLU A 61 -4.79 -19.89 -2.18
CA GLU A 61 -5.68 -20.92 -2.74
C GLU A 61 -5.61 -20.99 -4.28
N LEU A 62 -5.50 -19.84 -4.96
CA LEU A 62 -5.53 -19.75 -6.41
C LEU A 62 -4.18 -20.03 -7.06
N TYR A 63 -3.10 -19.55 -6.46
CA TYR A 63 -1.76 -19.55 -7.08
C TYR A 63 -0.79 -20.52 -6.39
N GLY A 64 -1.08 -20.95 -5.16
CA GLY A 64 -0.20 -21.77 -4.34
C GLY A 64 0.80 -20.94 -3.53
N SER A 65 1.26 -21.54 -2.42
CA SER A 65 2.13 -20.88 -1.43
C SER A 65 3.48 -20.44 -1.98
N THR A 66 3.97 -21.06 -3.06
CA THR A 66 5.22 -20.68 -3.74
C THR A 66 5.19 -19.28 -4.35
N PHE A 67 3.99 -18.72 -4.57
CA PHE A 67 3.80 -17.37 -5.09
C PHE A 67 3.54 -16.33 -4.00
N CYS A 68 3.37 -16.76 -2.74
CA CYS A 68 3.24 -15.86 -1.60
C CYS A 68 4.60 -15.22 -1.30
N THR A 69 4.68 -13.90 -1.47
CA THR A 69 5.93 -13.15 -1.24
C THR A 69 5.97 -12.58 0.19
N ILE A 70 7.11 -12.00 0.58
CA ILE A 70 7.23 -11.25 1.84
C ILE A 70 6.17 -10.14 1.93
N ASN A 71 5.78 -9.52 0.81
CA ASN A 71 4.73 -8.51 0.78
C ASN A 71 3.36 -9.09 1.18
N SER A 72 3.07 -10.35 0.80
CA SER A 72 1.86 -11.05 1.23
C SER A 72 1.86 -11.30 2.75
N HIS A 73 3.02 -11.61 3.34
CA HIS A 73 3.15 -11.74 4.80
C HIS A 73 2.97 -10.40 5.53
N LEU A 74 3.49 -9.31 4.94
CA LEU A 74 3.35 -7.96 5.51
C LEU A 74 1.89 -7.51 5.57
N HIS A 75 1.06 -7.86 4.58
CA HIS A 75 -0.38 -7.56 4.61
C HIS A 75 -1.08 -8.13 5.85
N CYS A 76 -0.65 -9.30 6.36
CA CYS A 76 -1.19 -9.92 7.58
C CYS A 76 -0.69 -9.27 8.89
N ARG A 77 0.25 -8.31 8.81
CA ARG A 77 0.84 -7.60 9.97
C ARG A 77 0.67 -6.09 9.87
N LEU A 78 -0.02 -5.61 8.83
CA LEU A 78 -0.11 -4.19 8.50
C LEU A 78 -0.89 -3.43 9.57
N LYS A 79 -1.91 -4.06 10.17
CA LYS A 79 -2.67 -3.50 11.28
C LYS A 79 -1.77 -3.20 12.47
N GLU A 80 -0.98 -4.17 12.94
CA GLU A 80 -0.06 -3.97 14.05
C GLU A 80 0.98 -2.91 13.70
N CYS A 81 1.53 -2.95 12.48
CA CYS A 81 2.48 -1.92 12.04
C CYS A 81 1.89 -0.51 12.10
N VAL A 82 0.65 -0.33 11.65
CA VAL A 82 -0.01 0.99 11.67
C VAL A 82 -0.37 1.42 13.10
N GLN A 83 -0.73 0.47 13.96
CA GLN A 83 -1.06 0.74 15.37
C GLN A 83 0.18 1.13 16.18
N ASP A 84 1.29 0.43 15.97
CA ASP A 84 2.51 0.59 16.77
C ASP A 84 3.39 1.74 16.26
N PHE A 85 3.44 1.94 14.94
CA PHE A 85 4.40 2.86 14.32
C PHE A 85 3.74 4.01 13.55
N GLY A 86 2.42 4.01 13.41
CA GLY A 86 1.68 5.06 12.70
C GLY A 86 1.50 4.77 11.19
N PRO A 87 1.05 5.75 10.40
CA PRO A 87 0.61 5.51 9.02
C PRO A 87 1.68 4.90 8.12
N ALA A 88 1.32 3.93 7.27
CA ALA A 88 2.29 3.21 6.43
C ALA A 88 3.16 4.11 5.53
N TYR A 89 2.64 5.26 5.10
CA TYR A 89 3.38 6.20 4.25
C TYR A 89 4.57 6.87 4.95
N THR A 90 4.60 6.90 6.29
CA THR A 90 5.77 7.44 7.01
C THR A 90 7.01 6.55 6.85
N PHE A 91 6.83 5.30 6.44
CA PHE A 91 7.90 4.35 6.14
C PHE A 91 8.23 4.27 4.65
N TRP A 92 7.51 5.01 3.80
CA TRP A 92 7.81 5.01 2.37
C TRP A 92 9.14 5.73 2.13
N LEU A 93 10.05 5.04 1.45
CA LEU A 93 11.36 5.59 1.07
C LEU A 93 11.27 6.56 -0.11
N PHE A 94 10.06 6.91 -0.56
CA PHE A 94 9.82 7.77 -1.72
C PHE A 94 10.61 9.09 -1.66
N SER A 95 10.69 9.72 -0.50
CA SER A 95 11.48 10.94 -0.32
C SER A 95 12.98 10.70 -0.51
N PHE A 96 13.51 9.55 -0.08
CA PHE A 96 14.91 9.17 -0.29
C PHE A 96 15.20 8.76 -1.73
N GLU A 97 14.26 8.08 -2.40
CA GLU A 97 14.37 7.72 -3.81
C GLU A 97 14.44 8.96 -4.71
N ARG A 98 13.65 10.00 -4.40
CA ARG A 98 13.73 11.32 -5.05
C ARG A 98 15.08 12.00 -4.80
N LEU A 99 15.61 11.92 -3.58
CA LEU A 99 16.94 12.47 -3.27
C LEU A 99 18.08 11.74 -4.00
N ASN A 100 17.87 10.46 -4.32
CA ASN A 100 18.82 9.66 -5.11
C ASN A 100 18.68 9.86 -6.63
N GLY A 101 17.73 10.69 -7.09
CA GLY A 101 17.48 10.94 -8.53
C GLY A 101 16.96 9.70 -9.28
N ILE A 102 16.42 8.71 -8.56
CA ILE A 102 15.84 7.49 -9.15
C ILE A 102 14.40 7.74 -9.66
N LEU A 103 13.76 8.80 -9.14
CA LEU A 103 12.42 9.27 -9.49
C LEU A 103 12.46 10.72 -9.97
#